data_AF-A0A2G9Q386-F1
#
_entry.id   AF-A0A2G9Q386-F1
#
_cell.length_a   1.000
_cell.length_b   1.000
_cell.length_c   1.000
_cell.angle_alpha   90.00
_cell.angle_beta   90.00
_cell.angle_gamma   90.00
#
_symmetry.space_group_name_H-M   'P 1'
#
loop_
_entity.id
_entity.type
_entity.pdbx_description
1 polymer ?
#
loop_
_entity_poly.entity_id
_entity_poly.type
_entity_poly.pdbx_seq_one_letter_code
_entity_poly.pdbx_strand_id
1 'polypeptide(L)'
;EKKLPSVPESLLKRRKAFAEAKAKRIKKILAEKKARKEKRKIIYKRAESYYKEYRQLYRREVRLARMARKAGNYYVPAEPKLAFVIRIRG
;
A
#
# COMPACT_ATOMS: atom_id res chain seq x y z
N GLU A 1 28.10 47.24 34.73
CA GLU A 1 27.41 46.34 33.78
C GLU A 1 27.64 44.89 34.17
N LYS A 2 26.59 44.10 34.42
CA LYS A 2 26.71 42.66 34.74
C LYS A 2 27.11 41.89 33.48
N LYS A 3 28.36 41.43 33.38
CA LYS A 3 28.78 40.47 32.35
C LYS A 3 27.96 39.19 32.53
N LEU A 4 27.10 38.89 31.55
CA LEU A 4 26.38 37.62 31.48
C LEU A 4 27.40 36.46 31.48
N PRO A 5 27.10 35.32 32.13
CA PRO A 5 28.02 34.20 32.15
C PRO A 5 28.28 33.73 30.72
N SER A 6 29.56 33.69 30.33
CA SER A 6 29.99 33.20 29.01
C SER A 6 29.56 31.74 28.89
N VAL A 7 28.71 31.45 27.90
CA VAL A 7 28.17 30.11 27.70
C VAL A 7 29.32 29.16 27.34
N PRO A 8 29.45 28.00 27.99
CA PRO A 8 30.49 27.04 27.67
C PRO A 8 30.44 26.62 26.20
N GLU A 9 31.61 26.57 25.54
CA GLU A 9 31.73 26.19 24.12
C GLU A 9 31.14 24.80 23.84
N SER A 10 31.29 23.87 24.80
CA SER A 10 30.71 22.52 24.74
C SER A 10 29.19 22.54 24.63
N LEU A 11 28.51 23.46 25.32
CA LEU A 11 27.06 23.62 25.26
C LEU A 11 26.62 24.17 23.90
N LEU A 12 27.37 25.11 23.33
CA LEU A 12 27.09 25.66 22.00
C LEU A 12 27.25 24.59 20.90
N LYS A 13 28.32 23.77 20.97
CA LYS A 13 28.53 22.64 20.06
C LYS A 13 27.40 21.61 20.17
N ARG A 14 26.99 21.26 21.39
CA ARG A 14 25.85 20.34 21.63
C ARG A 14 24.53 20.88 21.10
N ARG A 15 24.24 22.18 21.27
CA ARG A 15 23.03 22.82 20.75
C ARG A 15 22.98 22.81 19.23
N LYS A 16 24.11 23.12 18.56
CA LYS A 16 24.22 23.04 17.08
C LYS A 16 23.98 21.62 16.57
N ALA A 17 24.67 20.63 17.15
CA ALA A 17 24.51 19.22 16.77
C ALA A 17 23.05 18.73 16.95
N PHE A 18 22.39 19.11 18.05
CA PHE A 18 21.00 18.76 18.29
C PHE A 18 20.05 19.43 17.29
N ALA A 19 20.25 20.71 16.98
CA ALA A 19 19.45 21.44 15.99
C ALA A 19 19.57 20.79 14.60
N GLU A 20 20.78 20.42 14.19
CA GLU A 20 21.03 19.71 12.92
C GLU A 20 20.36 18.33 12.89
N ALA A 21 20.50 17.54 13.96
CA ALA A 21 19.86 16.23 14.07
C ALA A 21 18.34 16.33 14.00
N LYS A 22 17.75 17.33 14.69
CA LYS A 22 16.31 17.62 14.64
C LYS A 22 15.87 18.02 13.24
N ALA A 23 16.62 18.91 12.56
CA ALA A 23 16.32 19.32 11.19
C ALA A 23 16.37 18.13 10.21
N LYS A 24 17.38 17.26 10.31
CA LYS A 24 17.48 16.03 9.51
C LYS A 24 16.29 15.09 9.75
N ARG A 25 15.90 14.90 11.01
CA ARG A 25 14.73 14.06 11.37
C ARG A 25 13.44 14.60 10.78
N ILE A 26 13.19 15.91 10.90
CA ILE A 26 11.99 16.55 10.34
C ILE A 26 11.96 16.38 8.82
N LYS A 27 13.08 16.64 8.13
CA LYS A 27 13.19 16.43 6.68
C LYS A 27 12.85 14.99 6.27
N LYS A 28 13.37 13.99 6.99
CA LYS A 28 13.08 12.57 6.74
C LYS A 28 11.60 12.24 6.91
N ILE A 29 10.98 12.68 8.01
CA ILE A 29 9.56 12.43 8.28
C ILE A 29 8.67 13.05 7.18
N LEU A 30 9.00 14.27 6.73
CA LEU A 30 8.26 14.93 5.66
C LEU A 30 8.38 14.17 4.32
N ALA A 31 9.59 13.71 3.98
CA ALA A 31 9.82 12.90 2.78
C ALA A 31 9.04 11.57 2.83
N GLU A 32 9.10 10.85 3.95
CA GLU A 32 8.36 9.60 4.14
C GLU A 32 6.85 9.80 4.10
N LYS A 33 6.34 10.89 4.68
CA LYS A 33 4.91 11.23 4.64
C LYS A 33 4.43 11.46 3.20
N LYS A 34 5.22 12.16 2.39
CA LYS A 34 4.94 12.36 0.96
C LYS A 34 4.94 11.02 0.20
N ALA A 35 5.98 10.20 0.38
CA ALA A 35 6.09 8.90 -0.26
C ALA A 35 4.91 7.97 0.12
N ARG A 36 4.50 7.95 1.39
CA ARG A 36 3.37 7.14 1.87
C ARG A 36 2.04 7.60 1.25
N LYS A 37 1.85 8.90 1.06
CA LYS A 37 0.65 9.45 0.41
C LYS A 37 0.56 8.98 -1.04
N GLU A 38 1.64 9.07 -1.80
CA GLU A 38 1.68 8.62 -3.19
C GLU A 38 1.49 7.09 -3.29
N LYS A 39 2.16 6.31 -2.42
CA LYS A 39 1.96 4.85 -2.35
C LYS A 39 0.50 4.49 -2.08
N ARG A 40 -0.18 5.20 -1.18
CA ARG A 40 -1.60 4.95 -0.86
C ARG A 40 -2.51 5.22 -2.06
N LYS A 41 -2.27 6.27 -2.84
CA LYS A 41 -3.02 6.55 -4.08
C LYS A 41 -2.87 5.41 -5.08
N ILE A 42 -1.65 4.90 -5.27
CA ILE A 42 -1.36 3.79 -6.20
C ILE A 42 -2.09 2.52 -5.72
N ILE A 43 -1.99 2.17 -4.44
CA ILE A 43 -2.67 1.00 -3.87
C ILE A 43 -4.19 1.12 -4.06
N TYR A 44 -4.76 2.30 -3.81
CA TYR A 44 -6.18 2.53 -3.99
C TYR A 44 -6.63 2.30 -5.44
N LYS A 45 -5.87 2.82 -6.42
CA LYS A 45 -6.16 2.61 -7.84
C LYS A 45 -6.01 1.15 -8.27
N ARG A 46 -5.02 0.42 -7.73
CA ARG A 46 -4.88 -1.03 -7.97
C ARG A 46 -6.05 -1.83 -7.39
N ALA A 47 -6.51 -1.48 -6.19
CA ALA A 47 -7.68 -2.13 -5.59
C ALA A 47 -8.93 -1.89 -6.45
N GLU A 48 -9.11 -0.67 -6.96
CA GLU A 48 -10.20 -0.33 -7.86
C GLU A 48 -10.15 -1.16 -9.17
N SER A 49 -8.96 -1.32 -9.77
CA SER A 49 -8.80 -2.11 -11.00
C SER A 49 -9.10 -3.60 -10.76
N TYR A 50 -8.55 -4.19 -9.70
CA TYR A 50 -8.80 -5.60 -9.38
C TYR A 50 -10.27 -5.87 -9.10
N TYR A 51 -10.95 -4.99 -8.37
CA TYR A 51 -12.39 -5.14 -8.14
C TYR A 51 -13.19 -5.16 -9.45
N LYS A 52 -12.89 -4.24 -10.39
CA LYS A 52 -13.54 -4.20 -11.69
C LYS A 52 -13.26 -5.47 -12.50
N GLU A 53 -12.01 -5.93 -12.51
CA GLU A 53 -11.59 -7.15 -13.20
C GLU A 53 -12.33 -8.39 -12.69
N TYR A 54 -12.33 -8.65 -11.38
CA TYR A 54 -13.03 -9.81 -10.81
C TYR A 54 -14.54 -9.78 -11.06
N ARG A 55 -15.16 -8.59 -10.97
CA ARG A 55 -16.58 -8.42 -11.28
C ARG A 55 -16.88 -8.70 -12.77
N GLN A 56 -15.99 -8.29 -13.67
CA GLN A 56 -16.13 -8.55 -15.10
C GLN A 56 -15.94 -10.04 -15.42
N LEU A 57 -14.96 -10.70 -14.82
CA LEU A 57 -14.72 -12.14 -14.98
C LEU A 57 -15.95 -12.95 -14.57
N TYR A 58 -16.49 -12.70 -13.37
CA TYR A 58 -17.72 -13.36 -12.89
C TYR A 58 -18.91 -13.16 -13.85
N ARG A 59 -19.15 -11.90 -14.26
CA ARG A 59 -20.23 -11.58 -15.21
C ARG A 59 -20.02 -12.22 -16.59
N ARG A 60 -18.77 -12.39 -17.02
CA ARG A 60 -18.41 -13.02 -18.30
C ARG A 60 -18.77 -14.50 -18.27
N GLU A 61 -18.42 -15.22 -17.22
CA GLU A 61 -18.77 -16.64 -17.07
C GLU A 61 -20.28 -16.86 -17.10
N VAL A 62 -21.04 -16.08 -16.32
CA VAL A 62 -22.50 -16.13 -16.31
C VAL A 62 -23.09 -15.85 -17.69
N ARG A 63 -22.53 -14.88 -18.41
CA ARG A 63 -22.97 -14.53 -19.77
C ARG A 63 -22.73 -15.68 -20.75
N LEU A 64 -21.53 -16.27 -20.74
CA LEU A 64 -21.17 -17.38 -21.62
C LEU A 64 -22.09 -18.59 -21.38
N ALA A 65 -22.34 -18.92 -20.10
CA ALA A 65 -23.27 -19.99 -19.75
C ALA A 65 -24.70 -19.71 -20.26
N ARG A 66 -25.20 -18.47 -20.15
CA ARG A 66 -26.53 -18.08 -20.67
C ARG A 66 -26.59 -18.12 -22.19
N MET A 67 -25.54 -17.67 -22.87
CA MET A 67 -25.46 -17.69 -24.33
C MET A 67 -25.49 -19.12 -24.87
N ALA A 68 -24.72 -20.02 -24.26
CA ALA A 68 -24.73 -21.44 -24.63
C ALA A 68 -26.13 -22.05 -24.45
N ARG A 69 -26.76 -21.85 -23.28
CA ARG A 69 -28.13 -22.32 -23.01
C ARG A 69 -29.14 -21.78 -24.03
N LYS A 70 -29.05 -20.50 -24.39
CA LYS A 70 -29.93 -19.88 -25.39
C LYS A 70 -29.77 -20.52 -26.77
N ALA A 71 -28.55 -20.92 -27.12
CA ALA A 71 -28.24 -21.60 -28.38
C ALA A 71 -28.51 -23.12 -28.35
N GLY A 72 -28.98 -23.68 -27.22
CA GLY A 72 -29.13 -25.12 -27.04
C GLY A 72 -27.80 -25.89 -26.85
N ASN A 73 -26.69 -25.17 -26.69
CA ASN A 73 -25.34 -25.73 -26.51
C ASN A 73 -24.92 -25.70 -25.02
N TYR A 74 -23.79 -26.36 -24.73
CA TYR A 74 -23.19 -26.39 -23.39
C TYR A 74 -21.94 -25.53 -23.30
N TYR A 75 -21.78 -24.83 -22.18
CA TYR A 75 -20.55 -24.11 -21.83
C TYR A 75 -19.81 -24.87 -20.75
N VAL A 76 -18.57 -25.29 -21.04
CA VAL A 76 -17.67 -25.92 -20.06
C VAL A 76 -16.76 -24.83 -19.48
N PRO A 77 -16.84 -24.51 -18.18
CA PRO A 77 -15.97 -23.53 -17.56
C PRO A 77 -14.53 -24.03 -17.48
N ALA A 78 -13.58 -23.11 -17.31
CA ALA A 78 -12.18 -23.47 -17.12
C ALA A 78 -11.98 -24.17 -15.77
N GLU A 79 -11.05 -25.12 -15.75
CA GLU A 79 -10.66 -25.79 -14.51
C GLU A 79 -10.01 -24.82 -13.51
N PRO A 80 -10.33 -24.93 -12.21
CA PRO A 80 -9.78 -24.03 -11.19
C PRO A 80 -8.27 -24.27 -11.03
N LYS A 81 -7.48 -23.19 -11.02
CA LYS A 81 -6.01 -23.25 -10.92
C LYS A 81 -5.46 -23.29 -9.49
N LEU A 82 -6.29 -22.95 -8.49
CA LEU A 82 -5.88 -22.81 -7.10
C LEU A 82 -6.75 -23.70 -6.21
N ALA A 83 -6.10 -24.47 -5.35
CA ALA A 83 -6.75 -25.25 -4.31
C ALA A 83 -6.26 -24.78 -2.93
N PHE A 84 -7.16 -24.73 -1.94
CA PHE A 84 -6.84 -24.48 -0.55
C PHE A 84 -7.04 -25.77 0.24
N VAL A 85 -5.97 -26.33 0.81
CA VAL A 85 -5.98 -27.63 1.48
C VAL A 85 -5.78 -27.44 2.98
N ILE A 86 -6.65 -28.05 3.79
CA ILE A 86 -6.59 -28.01 5.25
C ILE A 86 -6.33 -29.42 5.76
N ARG A 87 -5.35 -29.59 6.66
CA ARG A 87 -5.12 -30.87 7.35
C ARG A 87 -6.23 -31.09 8.37
N ILE A 88 -6.95 -32.21 8.23
CA ILE A 88 -8.10 -32.54 9.09
C ILE A 88 -7.82 -33.65 10.11
N ARG A 89 -6.71 -34.39 9.97
CA ARG A 89 -6.31 -35.45 10.91
C ARG A 89 -4.84 -35.33 11.28
N GLY A 90 -4.58 -35.44 12.59
CA GLY A 90 -3.26 -35.61 13.20
C GLY A 90 -2.79 -37.02 12.99
#